data_AF-A0A2Y9II98-F1
#
_entry.id   AF-A0A2Y9II98-F1
#
_cell.length_a   1.000
_cell.length_b   1.000
_cell.length_c   1.000
_cell.angle_alpha   90.00
_cell.angle_beta   90.00
_cell.angle_gamma   90.00
#
_symmetry.space_group_name_H-M   'P 1'
#
loop_
_entity.id
_entity.type
_entity.pdbx_description
1 polymer ?
#
loop_
_entity_poly.entity_id
_entity_poly.type
_entity_poly.pdbx_seq_one_letter_code
_entity_poly.pdbx_strand_id
1 'polypeptide(L)'
;MKAAQLLAASLHLTKAQIKSRKLSPSTAVKQVVKNLNERYKFCITMCKKLTEKLNCFFSDKQRFIDEINSVTAEKLIYTCAVEMVQSAALDEMFQQTEDIIYRYHKAALLLEGLTEILQDPADIENVHKCKST
;
A
#
# COMPACT_ATOMS: atom_id res chain seq x y z
N MET A 1 8.52 -2.94 1.21
CA MET A 1 9.23 -1.66 1.45
C MET A 1 8.39 -0.41 1.15
N LYS A 2 7.49 -0.41 0.14
CA LYS A 2 6.70 0.78 -0.27
C LYS A 2 5.96 1.50 0.88
N ALA A 3 5.31 0.76 1.78
CA ALA A 3 4.66 1.37 2.95
C ALA A 3 5.64 2.19 3.82
N ALA A 4 6.86 1.71 4.05
CA ALA A 4 7.87 2.45 4.79
C ALA A 4 8.32 3.72 4.05
N GLN A 5 8.45 3.64 2.72
CA GLN A 5 8.81 4.80 1.87
C GLN A 5 7.73 5.89 1.92
N LEU A 6 6.46 5.51 1.78
CA LEU A 6 5.32 6.45 1.88
C LEU A 6 5.22 7.07 3.28
N LEU A 7 5.38 6.26 4.34
CA LEU A 7 5.39 6.77 5.72
C LEU A 7 6.54 7.75 5.97
N ALA A 8 7.74 7.45 5.45
CA ALA A 8 8.87 8.37 5.50
C ALA A 8 8.59 9.68 4.76
N ALA A 9 8.05 9.60 3.54
CA ALA A 9 7.66 10.77 2.75
C ALA A 9 6.65 11.65 3.50
N SER A 10 5.62 11.05 4.11
CA SER A 10 4.62 11.77 4.91
C SER A 10 5.23 12.43 6.16
N LEU A 11 6.16 11.77 6.85
CA LEU A 11 6.88 12.34 7.99
C LEU A 11 7.76 13.53 7.56
N HIS A 12 8.46 13.41 6.42
CA HIS A 12 9.24 14.50 5.85
C HIS A 12 8.38 15.68 5.43
N LEU A 13 7.26 15.43 4.75
CA LEU A 13 6.29 16.44 4.35
C LEU A 13 5.74 17.18 5.57
N THR A 14 5.32 16.45 6.61
CA THR A 14 4.79 17.03 7.84
C THR A 14 5.83 17.95 8.50
N LYS A 15 7.09 17.50 8.59
CA LYS A 15 8.20 18.30 9.12
C LYS A 15 8.42 19.58 8.30
N ALA A 16 8.36 19.50 6.97
CA ALA A 16 8.50 20.65 6.09
C ALA A 16 7.34 21.65 6.27
N GLN A 17 6.10 21.16 6.34
CA GLN A 17 4.92 21.98 6.52
C GLN A 17 4.92 22.71 7.88
N ILE A 18 5.32 22.05 8.97
CA ILE A 18 5.48 22.68 10.28
C ILE A 18 6.55 23.77 10.25
N LYS A 19 7.72 23.50 9.63
CA LYS A 19 8.78 24.51 9.47
C LYS A 19 8.32 25.73 8.68
N SER A 20 7.52 25.52 7.63
CA SER A 20 6.95 26.59 6.81
C SER A 20 5.74 27.30 7.43
N ARG A 21 5.35 26.94 8.67
CA ARG A 21 4.16 27.44 9.38
C ARG A 21 2.82 27.19 8.65
N LYS A 22 2.80 26.35 7.61
CA LYS A 22 1.57 25.92 6.91
C LYS A 22 0.77 24.87 7.70
N LEU A 23 1.39 24.25 8.69
CA LEU A 23 0.76 23.29 9.59
C LEU A 23 1.13 23.61 11.04
N SER A 24 0.13 23.74 11.91
CA SER A 24 0.36 24.00 13.33
C SER A 24 0.58 22.70 14.12
N PRO A 25 1.49 22.66 15.10
CA PRO A 25 1.79 21.46 15.89
C PRO A 25 0.74 21.25 17.00
N SER A 26 -0.52 21.08 16.61
CA SER A 26 -1.64 20.80 17.52
C SER A 26 -1.52 19.40 18.13
N THR A 27 -2.31 19.12 19.17
CA THR A 27 -2.40 17.79 19.80
C THR A 27 -2.77 16.71 18.78
N ALA A 28 -3.72 17.00 17.88
CA ALA A 28 -4.12 16.08 16.82
C ALA A 28 -2.97 15.79 15.85
N VAL A 29 -2.25 16.83 15.39
CA VAL A 29 -1.10 16.66 14.48
C VAL A 29 0.01 15.85 15.15
N LYS A 30 0.33 16.13 16.42
CA LYS A 30 1.31 15.35 17.19
C LYS A 30 0.91 13.89 17.30
N GLN A 31 -0.36 13.59 17.53
CA GLN A 31 -0.86 12.22 17.63
C GLN A 31 -0.76 11.47 16.30
N VAL A 32 -1.11 12.13 15.18
CA VAL A 32 -0.97 11.54 13.83
C VAL A 32 0.51 11.28 13.51
N VAL A 33 1.40 12.24 13.76
CA VAL A 33 2.84 12.09 13.52
C VAL A 33 3.42 10.94 14.36
N LYS A 34 2.99 10.81 15.62
CA LYS A 34 3.37 9.69 16.47
C LYS A 34 2.95 8.35 15.85
N ASN A 35 1.70 8.24 15.41
CA ASN A 35 1.19 7.02 14.77
C ASN A 35 1.93 6.68 13.46
N LEU A 36 2.19 7.68 12.61
CA LEU A 36 2.98 7.51 11.39
C LEU A 36 4.39 6.98 11.68
N ASN A 37 5.04 7.51 12.71
CA ASN A 37 6.38 7.10 13.12
C ASN A 37 6.40 5.68 13.71
N GLU A 38 5.40 5.31 14.51
CA GLU A 38 5.25 3.94 15.04
C GLU A 38 5.05 2.94 13.90
N ARG A 39 4.17 3.24 12.95
CA ARG A 39 3.95 2.42 11.76
C ARG A 39 5.21 2.33 10.89
N TYR A 40 5.94 3.43 10.71
CA TYR A 40 7.19 3.44 9.95
C TYR A 40 8.21 2.48 10.56
N LYS A 41 8.45 2.58 11.87
CA LYS A 41 9.37 1.69 12.61
C LYS A 41 8.93 0.23 12.52
N PHE A 42 7.63 -0.03 12.64
CA PHE A 42 7.07 -1.37 12.46
C PHE A 42 7.37 -1.91 11.06
N CYS A 43 7.10 -1.13 10.00
CA CYS A 43 7.38 -1.53 8.62
C CYS A 43 8.87 -1.83 8.39
N ILE A 44 9.78 -1.02 8.94
CA ILE A 44 11.23 -1.26 8.84
C ILE A 44 11.61 -2.58 9.50
N THR A 45 11.13 -2.83 10.73
CA THR A 45 11.38 -4.09 11.44
C THR A 45 10.89 -5.30 10.66
N MET A 46 9.68 -5.22 10.10
CA MET A 46 9.11 -6.30 9.29
C MET A 46 9.86 -6.51 7.97
N CYS A 47 10.27 -5.43 7.30
CA CYS A 47 11.07 -5.53 6.07
C CYS A 47 12.41 -6.22 6.37
N LYS A 48 13.11 -5.85 7.44
CA LYS A 48 14.37 -6.51 7.85
C LYS A 48 14.19 -8.00 8.10
N LYS A 49 13.20 -8.38 8.92
CA LYS A 49 12.88 -9.78 9.20
C LYS A 49 12.55 -10.58 7.94
N LEU A 50 11.79 -9.99 7.02
CA LEU A 50 11.43 -10.66 5.76
C LEU A 50 12.64 -10.80 4.84
N THR A 51 13.47 -9.77 4.72
CA THR A 51 14.72 -9.81 3.95
C THR A 51 15.68 -10.86 4.49
N GLU A 52 15.86 -10.96 5.81
CA GLU A 52 16.67 -12.02 6.43
C GLU A 52 16.16 -13.42 6.06
N LYS A 53 14.84 -13.65 6.18
CA LYS A 53 14.21 -14.92 5.80
C LYS A 53 14.36 -15.22 4.31
N LEU A 54 14.21 -14.22 3.44
CA LEU A 54 14.40 -14.37 2.01
C LEU A 54 15.86 -14.70 1.66
N ASN A 55 16.82 -14.02 2.29
CA ASN A 55 18.23 -14.31 2.09
C ASN A 55 18.56 -15.76 2.49
N CYS A 56 18.06 -16.22 3.65
CA CYS A 56 18.20 -17.62 4.05
C CYS A 56 17.55 -18.59 3.04
N PHE A 57 16.35 -18.27 2.55
CA PHE A 57 15.65 -19.10 1.57
C PHE A 57 16.41 -19.20 0.24
N PHE A 58 16.99 -18.09 -0.23
CA PHE A 58 17.70 -18.05 -1.50
C PHE A 58 19.06 -18.73 -1.46
N SER A 59 19.73 -18.77 -0.31
CA SER A 59 20.97 -19.54 -0.13
C SER A 59 20.83 -21.02 -0.56
N ASP A 60 19.64 -21.61 -0.41
CA ASP A 60 19.36 -23.00 -0.78
C ASP A 60 18.66 -23.14 -2.16
N LYS A 61 18.18 -22.04 -2.75
CA LYS A 61 17.18 -22.05 -3.84
C LYS A 61 17.34 -20.91 -4.85
N GLN A 62 18.57 -20.70 -5.31
CA GLN A 62 18.96 -19.61 -6.25
C GLN A 62 18.07 -19.51 -7.51
N ARG A 63 17.50 -20.62 -8.00
CA ARG A 63 16.63 -20.66 -9.19
C ARG A 63 15.34 -19.82 -9.07
N PHE A 64 14.88 -19.53 -7.86
CA PHE A 64 13.61 -18.80 -7.63
C PHE A 64 13.79 -17.29 -7.47
N ILE A 65 15.03 -16.79 -7.51
CA ILE A 65 15.34 -15.38 -7.30
C ILE A 65 14.68 -14.51 -8.37
N ASP A 66 14.81 -14.88 -9.63
CA ASP A 66 14.29 -14.07 -10.75
C ASP A 66 12.75 -14.03 -10.74
N GLU A 67 12.11 -15.15 -10.43
CA GLU A 67 10.65 -15.23 -10.31
C GLU A 67 10.13 -14.33 -9.18
N ILE A 68 10.76 -14.38 -8.01
CA ILE A 68 10.36 -13.54 -6.86
C ILE A 68 10.69 -12.06 -7.11
N ASN A 69 11.82 -11.76 -7.74
CA ASN A 69 12.21 -10.38 -8.06
C ASN A 69 11.31 -9.71 -9.10
N SER A 70 10.61 -10.51 -9.92
CA SER A 70 9.61 -9.99 -10.87
C SER A 70 8.32 -9.50 -10.19
N VAL A 71 8.09 -9.87 -8.92
CA VAL A 71 6.91 -9.47 -8.16
C VAL A 71 7.07 -8.05 -7.64
N THR A 72 6.32 -7.12 -8.23
CA THR A 72 6.29 -5.72 -7.79
C THR A 72 5.18 -5.48 -6.78
N ALA A 73 5.35 -4.47 -5.93
CA ALA A 73 4.32 -4.10 -4.96
C ALA A 73 3.07 -3.56 -5.66
N GLU A 74 3.27 -2.86 -6.76
CA GLU A 74 2.25 -2.30 -7.63
C GLU A 74 1.33 -3.40 -8.17
N LYS A 75 1.91 -4.46 -8.72
CA LYS A 75 1.17 -5.63 -9.20
C LYS A 75 0.38 -6.30 -8.07
N LEU A 76 1.00 -6.49 -6.91
CA LEU A 76 0.33 -7.09 -5.75
C LEU A 76 -0.84 -6.25 -5.25
N ILE A 77 -0.69 -4.91 -5.19
CA ILE A 77 -1.76 -3.99 -4.77
C ILE A 77 -2.92 -4.04 -5.77
N TYR A 78 -2.62 -3.98 -7.07
CA TYR A 78 -3.63 -4.06 -8.13
C TYR A 78 -4.40 -5.39 -8.08
N THR A 79 -3.69 -6.52 -8.05
CA THR A 79 -4.31 -7.85 -7.97
C THR A 79 -5.19 -7.98 -6.74
N CYS A 80 -4.72 -7.54 -5.57
CA CYS A 80 -5.51 -7.58 -4.34
C CYS A 80 -6.78 -6.72 -4.42
N ALA A 81 -6.72 -5.54 -5.05
CA ALA A 81 -7.89 -4.69 -5.26
C ALA A 81 -8.91 -5.35 -6.21
N VAL A 82 -8.44 -5.92 -7.32
CA VAL A 82 -9.30 -6.62 -8.30
C VAL A 82 -9.97 -7.84 -7.66
N GLU A 83 -9.21 -8.69 -6.95
CA GLU A 83 -9.76 -9.86 -6.24
C GLU A 83 -10.80 -9.46 -5.19
N MET A 84 -10.59 -8.32 -4.50
CA MET A 84 -11.53 -7.80 -3.51
C MET A 84 -12.84 -7.32 -4.14
N VAL A 85 -12.78 -6.66 -5.29
CA VAL A 85 -13.97 -6.24 -6.07
C VAL A 85 -14.70 -7.48 -6.62
N GLN A 86 -13.98 -8.42 -7.22
CA GLN A 86 -14.56 -9.62 -7.80
C GLN A 86 -15.25 -10.50 -6.75
N SER A 87 -14.62 -10.71 -5.59
CA SER A 87 -15.23 -11.45 -4.49
C SER A 87 -16.45 -10.72 -3.92
N ALA A 88 -16.40 -9.39 -3.79
CA ALA A 88 -17.55 -8.62 -3.31
C ALA A 88 -18.73 -8.68 -4.30
N ALA A 89 -18.46 -8.62 -5.60
CA ALA A 89 -19.48 -8.75 -6.64
C ALA A 89 -20.10 -10.15 -6.67
N LEU A 90 -19.31 -11.21 -6.47
CA LEU A 90 -19.84 -12.56 -6.35
C LEU A 90 -20.77 -12.69 -5.14
N ASP A 91 -20.34 -12.20 -3.97
CA ASP A 91 -21.15 -12.25 -2.75
C ASP A 91 -22.46 -11.44 -2.91
N GLU A 92 -22.40 -10.32 -3.62
CA GLU A 92 -23.58 -9.53 -3.99
C GLU A 92 -24.56 -10.33 -4.86
N MET A 93 -24.07 -11.07 -5.86
CA MET A 93 -24.88 -11.96 -6.70
C MET A 93 -25.55 -13.08 -5.88
N PHE A 94 -24.89 -13.56 -4.82
CA PHE A 94 -25.42 -14.58 -3.91
C PHE A 94 -26.18 -14.00 -2.70
N GLN A 95 -26.48 -12.70 -2.68
CA GLN A 95 -27.22 -11.99 -1.63
C GLN A 95 -26.54 -12.05 -0.24
N GLN A 96 -25.21 -12.26 -0.20
CA GLN A 96 -24.40 -12.22 1.01
C GLN A 96 -23.91 -10.79 1.24
N THR A 97 -24.56 -10.05 2.13
CA THR A 97 -24.32 -8.60 2.26
C THR A 97 -23.20 -8.21 3.23
N GLU A 98 -22.55 -9.18 3.87
CA GLU A 98 -21.49 -8.91 4.85
C GLU A 98 -20.25 -8.32 4.16
N ASP A 99 -19.79 -7.19 4.71
CA ASP A 99 -18.56 -6.49 4.33
C ASP A 99 -18.42 -6.10 2.84
N ILE A 100 -19.47 -6.19 2.02
CA ILE A 100 -19.44 -5.78 0.59
C ILE A 100 -18.99 -4.32 0.48
N ILE A 101 -19.65 -3.41 1.20
CA ILE A 101 -19.35 -1.97 1.17
C ILE A 101 -17.90 -1.72 1.60
N TYR A 102 -17.46 -2.42 2.66
CA TYR A 102 -16.10 -2.30 3.16
C TYR A 102 -15.07 -2.76 2.12
N ARG A 103 -15.32 -3.86 1.42
CA ARG A 103 -14.42 -4.40 0.39
C ARG A 103 -14.34 -3.50 -0.83
N TYR A 104 -15.46 -3.01 -1.35
CA TYR A 104 -15.43 -2.03 -2.44
C TYR A 104 -14.70 -0.76 -2.04
N HIS A 105 -14.99 -0.22 -0.84
CA HIS A 105 -14.31 0.98 -0.34
C HIS A 105 -12.80 0.75 -0.20
N LYS A 106 -12.39 -0.38 0.36
CA LYS A 106 -10.98 -0.71 0.55
C LYS A 106 -10.26 -0.94 -0.78
N ALA A 107 -10.90 -1.59 -1.76
CA ALA A 107 -10.35 -1.72 -3.10
C ALA A 107 -10.16 -0.34 -3.77
N ALA A 108 -11.15 0.54 -3.65
CA ALA A 108 -11.04 1.92 -4.17
C ALA A 108 -9.87 2.69 -3.53
N LEU A 109 -9.65 2.56 -2.21
CA LEU A 109 -8.51 3.15 -1.52
C LEU A 109 -7.16 2.55 -1.97
N LEU A 110 -7.11 1.25 -2.24
CA LEU A 110 -5.90 0.59 -2.75
C LEU A 110 -5.55 1.10 -4.15
N LEU A 111 -6.55 1.23 -5.04
CA LEU A 111 -6.36 1.75 -6.39
C LEU A 111 -5.97 3.23 -6.39
N GLU A 112 -6.55 4.05 -5.51
CA GLU A 112 -6.10 5.44 -5.30
C GLU A 112 -4.66 5.51 -4.77
N GLY A 113 -4.31 4.67 -3.81
CA GLY A 113 -2.93 4.60 -3.32
C GLY A 113 -1.95 4.14 -4.39
N LEU A 114 -2.40 3.32 -5.35
CA LEU A 114 -1.58 2.80 -6.43
C LEU A 114 -1.24 3.88 -7.46
N THR A 115 -2.17 4.80 -7.78
CA THR A 115 -1.90 5.91 -8.73
C THR A 115 -0.79 6.84 -8.24
N GLU A 116 -0.62 6.97 -6.91
CA GLU A 116 0.47 7.75 -6.31
C GLU A 116 1.85 7.06 -6.37
N ILE A 117 1.88 5.75 -6.68
CA ILE A 117 3.10 4.94 -6.71
C ILE A 117 3.55 4.67 -8.15
N LEU A 118 2.60 4.56 -9.08
CA LEU A 118 2.85 4.30 -10.49
C LEU A 118 3.62 5.44 -11.15
N GLN A 119 4.50 5.06 -12.08
CA GLN A 119 5.30 6.01 -12.87
C GLN A 119 4.91 6.03 -14.35
N ASP A 120 4.37 4.92 -14.87
CA ASP A 120 3.92 4.82 -16.25
C ASP A 120 2.51 5.42 -16.40
N PRO A 121 2.31 6.44 -17.25
CA PRO A 121 1.00 7.01 -17.53
C PRO A 121 -0.02 5.98 -18.04
N ALA A 122 0.40 4.96 -18.79
CA ALA A 122 -0.50 3.92 -19.30
C ALA A 122 -1.05 3.06 -18.15
N ASP A 123 -0.22 2.73 -17.16
CA ASP A 123 -0.65 1.99 -15.97
C ASP A 123 -1.63 2.82 -15.13
N ILE A 124 -1.39 4.13 -15.00
CA ILE A 124 -2.29 5.06 -14.31
C ILE A 124 -3.66 5.08 -15.00
N GLU A 125 -3.69 5.19 -16.33
CA GLU A 125 -4.92 5.17 -17.11
C GLU A 125 -5.70 3.84 -16.92
N ASN A 126 -4.99 2.72 -16.91
CA ASN A 126 -5.59 1.40 -16.68
C ASN A 126 -6.23 1.30 -15.29
N VAL A 127 -5.59 1.83 -14.25
CA VAL A 127 -6.16 1.91 -12.90
C VAL A 127 -7.41 2.79 -12.88
N HIS A 128 -7.41 3.94 -13.57
CA HIS A 128 -8.59 4.80 -13.67
C HIS A 128 -9.78 4.12 -14.35
N LYS A 129 -9.55 3.32 -15.40
CA LYS A 129 -10.59 2.51 -16.04
C LYS A 129 -11.18 1.50 -15.05
N CYS A 130 -10.32 0.81 -14.30
CA CYS A 130 -10.75 -0.17 -13.28
C CYS A 130 -11.59 0.47 -12.16
N LYS A 131 -11.31 1.72 -11.77
CA LYS A 131 -12.10 2.45 -10.76
C LYS A 131 -13.46 2.93 -11.27
N SER A 132 -13.63 3.02 -12.58
CA SER A 132 -14.84 3.55 -13.22
C SER A 132 -15.83 2.46 -13.62
N THR A 133 -15.49 1.19 -13.37
CA THR A 133 -16.32 0.01 -13.65
C THR A 133 -17.04 -0.40 -12.36
#